data_AF-K6J1Z5-F1
#
_entry.id   AF-K6J1Z5-F1
#
_cell.length_a   1.000
_cell.length_b   1.000
_cell.length_c   1.000
_cell.angle_alpha   90.00
_cell.angle_beta   90.00
_cell.angle_gamma   90.00
#
_symmetry.space_group_name_H-M   'P 1'
#
loop_
_entity.id
_entity.type
_entity.pdbx_description
1 polymer ?
#
loop_
_entity_poly.entity_id
_entity_poly.type
_entity_poly.pdbx_seq_one_letter_code
_entity_poly.pdbx_strand_id
1 'polypeptide(L)' 'EFIHFYNHHRTHLALNKDSPVPSPILKPPLHGKEKLVSTPVLGGLYHTYSYENVA' A
#
# COMPACT_ATOMS: atom_id res chain seq x y z
N GLU A 1 -14.05 1.98 7.28
CA GLU A 1 -12.82 1.14 7.20
C GLU A 1 -12.96 -0.05 6.25
N PHE A 2 -13.92 -0.96 6.44
CA PHE A 2 -14.09 -2.14 5.57
C PHE A 2 -14.22 -1.83 4.07
N ILE A 3 -15.14 -0.93 3.68
CA ILE A 3 -15.38 -0.60 2.26
C ILE A 3 -14.11 -0.05 1.59
N HIS A 4 -13.36 0.79 2.31
CA HIS A 4 -12.12 1.36 1.78
C HIS A 4 -11.07 0.26 1.55
N PHE A 5 -10.87 -0.63 2.52
CA PHE A 5 -9.97 -1.78 2.35
C PHE A 5 -10.42 -2.70 1.20
N TYR A 6 -11.71 -3.01 1.11
CA TYR A 6 -12.25 -3.88 0.07
C TYR A 6 -11.99 -3.33 -1.34
N ASN A 7 -12.14 -2.01 -1.52
CA ASN A 7 -12.00 -1.36 -2.82
C ASN A 7 -10.54 -1.04 -3.19
N HIS A 8 -9.66 -0.79 -2.22
CA HIS A 8 -8.28 -0.34 -2.49
C HIS A 8 -7.19 -1.39 -2.23
N HIS A 9 -7.47 -2.41 -1.42
CA HIS A 9 -6.44 -3.34 -0.93
C HIS A 9 -6.81 -4.81 -1.11
N ARG A 10 -8.09 -5.18 -1.03
CA ARG A 10 -8.52 -6.56 -1.24
C ARG A 10 -8.47 -6.89 -2.73
N THR A 11 -7.73 -7.95 -3.05
CA THR A 11 -7.64 -8.47 -4.42
C THR A 11 -8.80 -9.41 -4.72
N HIS A 12 -9.25 -9.42 -5.97
CA HIS A 12 -10.40 -10.21 -6.44
C HIS A 12 -9.98 -11.10 -7.60
N LEU A 13 -10.42 -12.36 -7.59
CA LEU A 13 -10.12 -13.31 -8.68
C LEU A 13 -10.68 -12.83 -10.03
N ALA A 14 -11.87 -12.23 -10.04
CA ALA A 14 -12.49 -11.68 -11.24
C ALA A 14 -11.73 -10.49 -11.85
N LEU A 15 -10.82 -9.87 -11.08
CA LEU A 15 -10.00 -8.74 -11.51
C LEU A 15 -8.53 -9.14 -11.67
N ASN A 16 -8.26 -10.39 -12.08
CA ASN A 16 -6.89 -10.90 -12.24
C ASN A 16 -6.03 -10.75 -10.97
N LYS A 17 -6.64 -10.92 -9.79
CA LYS A 17 -6.01 -10.71 -8.48
C LYS A 17 -5.59 -9.26 -8.23
N ASP A 18 -6.26 -8.31 -8.85
CA ASP A 18 -6.17 -6.88 -8.54
C ASP A 18 -7.37 -6.43 -7.67
N SER A 19 -7.28 -5.21 -7.17
CA SER A 19 -8.34 -4.50 -6.47
C SER A 19 -9.13 -3.58 -7.43
N PRO A 20 -10.39 -3.21 -7.09
CA PRO A 20 -11.19 -2.32 -7.93
C PRO A 20 -10.53 -0.95 -8.16
N VAL A 21 -9.81 -0.45 -7.15
CA VAL A 21 -9.00 0.77 -7.24
C VAL A 21 -7.52 0.38 -7.10
N PRO A 22 -6.75 0.37 -8.21
CA PRO A 22 -5.36 -0.06 -8.20
C PRO A 22 -4.49 0.76 -7.24
N SER A 23 -3.54 0.07 -6.60
CA SER A 23 -2.53 0.72 -5.77
C SER A 23 -1.42 1.35 -6.63
N PRO A 24 -0.86 2.51 -6.22
CA PRO A 24 0.27 3.09 -6.91
C PRO A 24 1.52 2.20 -6.75
N ILE A 25 2.30 2.07 -7.83
CA ILE A 25 3.60 1.39 -7.77
C ILE A 25 4.61 2.35 -7.13
N LEU A 26 5.09 2.00 -5.93
CA LEU A 26 6.12 2.77 -5.23
C LEU A 26 7.48 2.51 -5.88
N LYS A 27 8.10 3.58 -6.40
CA LYS A 27 9.47 3.52 -6.93
C LYS A 27 10.45 3.89 -5.82
N PRO A 28 11.58 3.19 -5.69
CA PRO A 28 12.64 3.60 -4.77
C PRO A 28 13.12 5.04 -5.05
N PRO A 29 13.46 5.81 -4.00
CA PRO A 29 13.99 7.16 -4.16
C PRO A 29 15.30 7.14 -4.96
N LEU A 30 15.45 8.08 -5.89
CA LEU A 30 16.62 8.16 -6.79
C LEU A 30 17.95 8.33 -6.06
N HIS A 31 17.92 8.98 -4.89
CA HIS A 31 19.11 9.38 -4.13
C HIS A 31 19.23 8.66 -2.79
N GLY A 32 18.40 7.67 -2.51
CA GLY A 32 18.47 6.86 -1.28
C GLY A 32 18.22 7.63 0.04
N LYS A 33 17.67 8.85 -0.03
CA LYS A 33 17.40 9.70 1.15
C LYS A 33 16.08 9.40 1.86
N GLU A 34 15.25 8.56 1.27
CA GLU A 34 13.95 8.19 1.84
C GLU A 34 13.97 6.76 2.33
N LYS A 35 13.34 6.52 3.47
CA LYS A 35 13.21 5.19 4.07
C LYS A 35 11.85 4.63 3.73
N LEU A 36 11.79 3.33 3.43
CA LEU A 36 10.53 2.61 3.32
C LEU A 36 9.94 2.43 4.73
N VAL A 37 8.79 3.04 4.97
CA VAL A 37 8.04 2.97 6.22
C VAL A 37 6.83 2.06 6.03
N SER A 38 6.62 1.17 7.01
CA SER A 38 5.47 0.27 7.04
C SER A 38 4.47 0.77 8.09
N THR A 39 3.23 1.00 7.66
CA THR A 39 2.15 1.46 8.54
C THR A 39 1.14 0.32 8.74
N PRO A 40 0.94 -0.17 9.97
CA PRO A 40 -0.07 -1.19 10.23
C PRO A 40 -1.47 -0.58 10.10
N VAL A 41 -2.37 -1.30 9.44
CA VAL A 41 -3.79 -0.98 9.33
C VAL A 41 -4.62 -2.22 9.69
N LEU A 42 -5.94 -2.05 9.89
CA LEU A 42 -6.83 -3.14 10.31
C LEU A 42 -6.34 -3.87 11.57
N GLY A 43 -5.89 -3.11 12.58
CA GLY A 43 -5.33 -3.69 13.81
C GLY A 43 -4.05 -4.50 13.61
N GLY A 44 -3.31 -4.27 12.52
CA GLY A 44 -2.06 -4.98 12.20
C GLY A 44 -2.23 -6.20 11.29
N LEU A 45 -3.45 -6.48 10.82
CA LEU A 45 -3.70 -7.57 9.87
C LEU A 45 -3.29 -7.24 8.43
N TYR A 46 -3.03 -5.96 8.14
CA TYR A 46 -2.53 -5.49 6.85
C TYR A 46 -1.54 -4.34 7.06
N HIS A 47 -0.63 -4.16 6.11
CA HIS A 47 0.36 -3.09 6.15
C HIS A 47 0.35 -2.32 4.84
N THR A 48 0.36 -0.99 4.92
CA THR A 48 0.67 -0.13 3.78
C THR A 48 2.11 0.33 3.87
N TYR A 49 2.68 0.69 2.71
CA TYR A 49 4.08 1.12 2.62
C TYR A 49 4.15 2.49 1.95
N SER A 50 5.12 3.29 2.35
CA SER A 50 5.43 4.57 1.73
C SER A 50 6.89 4.93 1.95
N TYR A 51 7.43 5.80 1.10
CA TYR A 51 8.75 6.38 1.32
C TYR A 51 8.60 7.69 2.09
N GLU A 52 9.34 7.82 3.19
CA GLU A 52 9.38 9.06 3.98
C GLU A 52 10.81 9.61 4.00
N ASN A 53 10.93 10.93 3.87
CA ASN A 53 12.21 11.61 4.02
C ASN A 53 12.67 11.50 5.48
N VAL A 54 13.80 10.85 5.69
CA VAL A 54 14.44 10.81 7.02
C VAL A 54 15.46 11.95 7.04
N ALA A 55 15.10 13.03 7.72
CA ALA A 55 15.97 14.19 7.95
C ALA A 55 17.09 13.87 8.95
#